data_AF-A0A5N6U6I1-F1
#
_entry.id   AF-A0A5N6U6I1-F1
#
_cell.length_a   1.000
_cell.length_b   1.000
_cell.length_c   1.000
_cell.angle_alpha   90.00
_cell.angle_beta   90.00
_cell.angle_gamma   90.00
#
_symmetry.space_group_name_H-M   'P 1'
#
loop_
_entity.id
_entity.type
_entity.pdbx_description
1 polymer ?
#
loop_
_entity_poly.entity_id
_entity_poly.type
_entity_poly.pdbx_seq_one_letter_code
_entity_poly.pdbx_strand_id
1 'polypeptide(L)' 'MKFLVLVSALVGMVSAAAIAQPELVERACNPIYGDCKVDGDCCGSLTCFTHAAGGGNCADL' A
#
# COMPACT_ATOMS: atom_id res chain seq x y z
N MET A 1 -45.00 -41.41 4.36
CA MET A 1 -44.82 -40.51 5.53
C MET A 1 -43.39 -40.68 6.02
N LYS A 2 -42.67 -39.59 6.29
CA LYS A 2 -41.22 -39.50 6.59
C LYS A 2 -40.36 -39.82 5.33
N PHE A 3 -39.54 -38.95 4.79
CA PHE A 3 -38.61 -38.01 5.42
C PHE A 3 -38.52 -36.71 4.60
N LEU A 4 -39.20 -35.67 5.08
CA LEU A 4 -38.83 -34.29 4.77
C LEU A 4 -37.50 -34.03 5.49
N VAL A 5 -36.37 -34.35 4.85
CA VAL A 5 -35.06 -33.91 5.32
C VAL A 5 -34.96 -32.43 4.97
N LEU A 6 -35.53 -31.60 5.83
CA LEU A 6 -35.28 -30.17 5.93
C LEU A 6 -33.78 -30.02 6.23
N VAL A 7 -32.97 -29.87 5.17
CA VAL A 7 -31.55 -29.52 5.25
C VAL A 7 -31.48 -28.09 5.78
N SER A 8 -31.62 -28.02 7.10
CA SER A 8 -31.46 -26.86 7.93
C SER A 8 -29.97 -26.75 8.19
N ALA A 9 -29.31 -25.79 7.56
CA ALA A 9 -28.20 -25.05 8.15
C ALA A 9 -27.68 -24.09 7.10
N LEU A 10 -28.15 -22.85 7.21
CA LEU A 10 -27.49 -21.63 6.81
C LEU A 10 -25.96 -21.83 6.82
N VAL A 11 -25.37 -21.90 5.62
CA VAL A 11 -23.92 -21.81 5.45
C VAL A 11 -23.50 -20.49 6.07
N GLY A 12 -22.74 -20.59 7.16
CA GLY A 12 -22.37 -19.49 8.03
C GLY A 12 -21.78 -18.33 7.23
N MET A 13 -22.24 -17.13 7.56
CA MET A 13 -21.66 -15.90 7.07
C MET A 13 -20.21 -15.86 7.54
N VAL A 14 -19.26 -15.94 6.61
CA VAL A 14 -17.87 -15.61 6.89
C VAL A 14 -17.84 -14.11 7.17
N SER A 15 -17.74 -13.73 8.45
CA SER A 15 -17.38 -12.37 8.81
C SER A 15 -15.92 -12.18 8.41
N ALA A 16 -15.70 -11.72 7.18
CA ALA A 16 -14.44 -11.09 6.82
C ALA A 16 -14.39 -9.77 7.60
N ALA A 17 -13.84 -9.81 8.82
CA ALA A 17 -13.29 -8.62 9.41
C ALA A 17 -12.10 -8.23 8.53
N ALA A 18 -12.36 -7.36 7.55
CA ALA A 18 -11.31 -6.59 6.93
C ALA A 18 -10.66 -5.79 8.05
N ILE A 19 -9.60 -6.34 8.61
CA ILE A 19 -8.69 -5.62 9.48
C ILE A 19 -8.22 -4.49 8.58
N ALA A 20 -8.73 -3.29 8.82
CA ALA A 20 -8.15 -2.08 8.28
C ALA A 20 -6.74 -2.05 8.85
N GLN A 21 -5.79 -2.61 8.09
CA GLN A 21 -4.39 -2.43 8.37
C GLN A 21 -4.24 -0.92 8.43
N PRO A 22 -3.71 -0.32 9.52
CA PRO A 22 -3.17 1.01 9.38
C PRO A 22 -2.20 0.85 8.22
N GLU A 23 -2.48 1.51 7.09
CA GLU A 23 -1.49 1.66 6.05
C GLU A 23 -0.35 2.33 6.80
N LEU A 24 0.61 1.52 7.24
CA LEU A 24 1.87 1.99 7.71
C LEU A 24 2.25 2.88 6.54
N VAL A 25 2.21 4.18 6.74
CA VAL A 25 2.94 5.10 5.91
C VAL A 25 4.39 4.76 6.22
N GLU A 26 4.80 3.57 5.78
CA GLU A 26 6.14 3.27 5.36
C GLU A 26 6.40 4.47 4.49
N ARG A 27 7.27 5.36 5.00
CA ARG A 27 7.61 6.59 4.30
C ARG A 27 8.26 6.08 3.03
N ALA A 28 7.43 5.86 2.02
CA ALA A 28 7.77 5.08 0.85
C ALA A 28 8.76 5.98 0.15
N CYS A 29 10.02 5.65 0.35
CA CYS A 29 11.06 6.34 -0.35
C CYS A 29 10.78 6.12 -1.84
N ASN A 30 11.09 7.12 -2.63
CA ASN A 30 10.86 7.09 -4.05
C ASN A 30 12.02 6.37 -4.74
N PRO A 31 11.73 5.44 -5.65
CA PRO A 31 12.76 4.76 -6.43
C PRO A 31 13.42 5.74 -7.41
N ILE A 32 14.38 5.26 -8.19
CA ILE A 32 15.00 6.07 -9.26
C ILE A 32 13.90 6.62 -10.21
N TYR A 33 14.03 7.89 -10.56
CA TYR A 33 13.06 8.71 -11.29
C TYR A 33 11.73 8.99 -10.59
N GLY A 34 11.55 8.61 -9.33
CA GLY A 34 10.41 9.05 -8.53
C GLY A 34 10.56 10.50 -8.08
N ASP A 35 9.44 11.17 -7.86
CA ASP A 35 9.40 12.56 -7.43
C ASP A 35 10.10 12.76 -6.09
N CYS A 36 10.77 13.88 -5.87
CA CYS A 36 11.40 14.17 -4.59
C CYS A 36 11.47 15.67 -4.31
N LYS A 37 11.65 16.03 -3.05
CA LYS A 37 12.00 17.40 -2.63
C LYS A 37 13.32 17.47 -1.89
N VAL A 38 13.68 16.39 -1.19
CA VAL A 38 14.95 16.23 -0.48
C VAL A 38 15.50 14.82 -0.71
N ASP A 39 16.79 14.61 -0.49
CA ASP A 39 17.43 13.29 -0.66
C ASP A 39 16.78 12.21 0.20
N GLY A 40 16.27 12.58 1.38
CA GLY A 40 15.56 11.68 2.29
C GLY A 40 14.18 11.23 1.80
N ASP A 41 13.70 11.74 0.66
CA ASP A 41 12.55 11.22 -0.06
C ASP A 41 12.95 10.05 -0.96
N CYS A 42 14.22 9.89 -1.33
CA CYS A 42 14.69 8.86 -2.25
C CYS A 42 15.15 7.59 -1.53
N CYS A 43 15.00 6.44 -2.17
CA CYS A 43 15.39 5.16 -1.57
C CYS A 43 16.90 4.95 -1.56
N GLY A 44 17.42 4.44 -0.44
CA GLY A 44 18.81 4.05 -0.33
C GLY A 44 19.77 5.24 -0.42
N SER A 45 20.66 5.21 -1.40
CA SER A 45 21.71 6.23 -1.62
C SER A 45 21.38 7.20 -2.77
N LEU A 46 20.15 7.17 -3.28
CA LEU A 46 19.71 8.05 -4.36
C LEU A 46 19.69 9.52 -3.90
N THR A 47 20.03 10.43 -4.81
CA THR A 47 20.03 11.88 -4.55
C THR A 47 18.85 12.54 -5.26
N CYS A 48 18.26 13.55 -4.63
CA CYS A 48 17.15 14.29 -5.21
C CYS A 48 17.64 15.41 -6.14
N PHE A 49 17.46 15.22 -7.45
CA PHE A 49 17.75 16.26 -8.43
C PHE A 49 16.61 17.26 -8.52
N THR A 50 16.67 18.34 -7.72
CA THR A 50 15.64 19.38 -7.66
C THR A 50 15.73 20.36 -8.84
N HIS A 51 14.58 20.61 -9.48
CA HIS A 51 14.43 21.62 -10.53
C HIS A 51 14.07 22.97 -9.91
N ALA A 52 14.29 24.06 -10.66
CA ALA A 52 13.99 25.42 -10.22
C ALA A 52 12.51 25.65 -9.83
N ALA A 53 11.61 24.78 -10.27
CA ALA A 53 10.17 24.79 -9.94
C ALA A 53 9.84 24.22 -8.54
N GLY A 54 10.83 23.72 -7.78
CA GLY A 54 10.64 23.24 -6.40
C GLY A 54 10.21 21.78 -6.26
N GLY A 55 10.31 20.99 -7.33
CA GLY A 55 10.21 19.54 -7.34
C GLY A 55 11.41 18.93 -8.04
N GLY A 56 11.73 17.69 -7.74
CA GLY A 56 12.89 16.96 -8.28
C GLY A 56 12.57 15.52 -8.62
N ASN A 57 13.55 14.80 -9.17
CA ASN A 57 13.49 13.35 -9.34
C ASN A 57 14.70 12.67 -8.70
N CYS A 58 14.49 11.51 -8.11
CA CYS A 58 15.58 10.69 -7.55
C CYS A 58 16.50 10.17 -8.66
N ALA A 59 17.81 10.33 -8.51
CA ALA A 59 18.82 9.87 -9.45
C ALA A 59 20.00 9.22 -8.73
N ASP A 60 20.67 8.30 -9.42
CA ASP A 60 21.97 7.77 -9.02
C ASP A 60 23.05 8.65 -9.65
N LEU A 61 23.83 9.35 -8.83
CA LEU A 61 24.81 10.37 -9.23
C LEU A 61 26.25 9.91 -8.98
#